data_AF-N1Q694-F1
#
_entry.id   AF-N1Q694-F1
#
_cell.length_a   1.000
_cell.length_b   1.000
_cell.length_c   1.000
_cell.angle_alpha   90.00
_cell.angle_beta   90.00
_cell.angle_gamma   90.00
#
_symmetry.space_group_name_H-M   'P 1'
#
loop_
_entity.id
_entity.type
_entity.pdbx_description
1 polymer ?
#
loop_
_entity_poly.entity_id
_entity_poly.type
_entity_poly.pdbx_seq_one_letter_code
_entity_poly.pdbx_strand_id
1 'polypeptide(L)'
;MRLVGEELLVPPFIKHDGQDALALDLNSSKWSIIDFGSGQGGAIAIIEKVINHGRDSPIPSILTDLHPNLDVWMELATHYSRALSFIPQPVDAANPRYAAISTTTRGDEEAASQAGFESNGRKVFGLFGESFRRFDDAYAVNVLKKSTLESADAFAIVELRERRLFALVAELLETWLFLIFWDGFGLQRTGCIGSSSI
;
A
#
# COMPACT_ATOMS: atom_id res chain seq x y z
N MET A 1 36.29 -5.07 15.19
CA MET A 1 36.14 -3.66 15.60
C MET A 1 34.72 -3.26 15.21
N ARG A 2 33.81 -3.28 16.18
CA ARG A 2 32.35 -3.19 15.98
C ARG A 2 31.96 -1.74 16.26
N LEU A 3 31.46 -1.02 15.26
CA LEU A 3 31.03 0.37 15.46
C LEU A 3 29.65 0.39 16.12
N VAL A 4 29.57 1.30 17.09
CA VAL A 4 28.51 1.51 18.06
C VAL A 4 27.45 2.45 17.48
N GLY A 5 26.19 2.11 17.77
CA GLY A 5 24.97 2.92 17.83
C GLY A 5 24.93 4.30 17.17
N GLU A 6 24.06 4.43 16.17
CA GLU A 6 23.33 5.67 15.92
C GLU A 6 22.02 5.63 16.73
N GLU A 7 21.94 6.51 17.72
CA GLU A 7 20.77 6.76 18.54
C GLU A 7 19.78 7.61 17.73
N LEU A 8 18.65 7.03 17.33
CA LEU A 8 17.57 7.78 16.71
C LEU A 8 16.92 8.66 17.79
N LEU A 9 17.11 9.98 17.69
CA LEU A 9 16.51 10.98 18.58
C LEU A 9 14.96 10.95 18.43
N VAL A 10 14.29 10.27 19.36
CA VAL A 10 12.83 10.29 19.52
C VAL A 10 12.47 11.37 20.55
N PRO A 11 11.46 12.23 20.30
CA PRO A 11 11.10 13.32 21.22
C PRO A 11 10.65 12.83 22.61
N PRO A 12 10.87 13.63 23.67
CA PRO A 12 10.92 13.19 25.07
C PRO A 12 9.56 12.95 25.76
N PHE A 13 8.50 12.58 25.03
CA PHE A 13 7.14 12.52 25.60
C PHE A 13 6.58 11.10 25.84
N ILE A 14 7.32 10.02 25.59
CA ILE A 14 6.84 8.65 25.86
C ILE A 14 7.52 8.08 27.11
N LYS A 15 6.74 7.79 28.15
CA LYS A 15 7.19 7.16 29.41
C LYS A 15 7.91 5.83 29.15
N HIS A 16 9.04 5.62 29.82
CA HIS A 16 9.89 4.42 29.74
C HIS A 16 9.16 3.08 30.01
N ASP A 17 8.12 3.04 30.86
CA ASP A 17 7.35 1.81 31.15
C ASP A 17 6.60 1.22 29.93
N GLY A 18 6.28 2.05 28.93
CA GLY A 18 5.52 1.61 27.75
C GLY A 18 6.36 0.91 26.70
N GLN A 19 7.68 1.16 26.67
CA GLN A 19 8.57 0.65 25.63
C GLN A 19 8.90 -0.82 25.81
N ASP A 20 9.11 -1.26 27.06
CA ASP A 20 9.39 -2.67 27.35
C ASP A 20 8.16 -3.54 27.12
N ALA A 21 6.96 -3.03 27.46
CA ALA A 21 5.69 -3.68 27.16
C ALA A 21 5.42 -3.78 25.65
N LEU A 22 5.69 -2.70 24.89
CA LEU A 22 5.61 -2.70 23.42
C LEU A 22 6.63 -3.68 22.80
N ALA A 23 7.86 -3.70 23.29
CA ALA A 23 8.90 -4.60 22.80
C ALA A 23 8.61 -6.08 23.09
N LEU A 24 8.02 -6.37 24.26
CA LEU A 24 7.51 -7.70 24.60
C LEU A 24 6.36 -8.10 23.68
N ASP A 25 5.38 -7.21 23.49
CA ASP A 25 4.21 -7.45 22.65
C ASP A 25 4.55 -7.67 21.18
N LEU A 26 5.50 -6.90 20.64
CA LEU A 26 6.01 -7.08 19.27
C LEU A 26 6.68 -8.45 19.07
N ASN A 27 7.35 -8.98 20.10
CA ASN A 27 8.06 -10.26 20.03
C ASN A 27 7.16 -11.47 20.33
N SER A 28 6.08 -11.31 21.11
CA SER A 28 5.17 -12.40 21.45
C SER A 28 3.95 -12.51 20.55
N SER A 29 3.51 -11.41 19.93
CA SER A 29 2.29 -11.38 19.12
C SER A 29 2.46 -12.00 17.75
N LYS A 30 1.43 -12.73 17.29
CA LYS A 30 1.36 -13.22 15.91
C LYS A 30 0.80 -12.12 15.02
N TRP A 31 1.56 -11.70 14.02
CA TRP A 31 1.20 -10.59 13.13
C TRP A 31 0.82 -11.06 11.74
N SER A 32 -0.15 -10.44 11.08
CA SER A 32 -0.40 -10.60 9.65
C SER A 32 -0.35 -9.23 8.97
N ILE A 33 0.27 -9.19 7.79
CA ILE A 33 0.31 -7.98 6.96
C ILE A 33 -0.82 -8.09 5.94
N ILE A 34 -1.69 -7.09 5.88
CA ILE A 34 -2.75 -6.99 4.88
C ILE A 34 -2.40 -5.84 3.95
N ASP A 35 -2.15 -6.12 2.68
CA ASP A 35 -1.90 -5.10 1.67
C ASP A 35 -3.23 -4.68 1.03
N PHE A 36 -3.63 -3.43 1.24
CA PHE A 36 -4.87 -2.84 0.77
C PHE A 36 -4.67 -2.09 -0.54
N GLY A 37 -5.41 -2.52 -1.55
CA GLY A 37 -5.28 -1.95 -2.89
C GLY A 37 -4.05 -2.45 -3.61
N SER A 38 -3.74 -3.75 -3.47
CA SER A 38 -2.53 -4.36 -4.04
C SER A 38 -2.43 -4.24 -5.56
N GLY A 39 -3.54 -4.08 -6.29
CA GLY A 39 -3.58 -4.03 -7.74
C GLY A 39 -2.87 -5.25 -8.37
N GLN A 40 -1.73 -5.01 -9.01
CA GLN A 40 -0.88 -6.07 -9.60
C GLN A 40 0.11 -6.72 -8.61
N GLY A 41 -0.04 -6.49 -7.30
CA GLY A 41 0.81 -7.05 -6.26
C GLY A 41 1.96 -6.17 -5.78
N GLY A 42 2.16 -5.01 -6.40
CA GLY A 42 2.93 -3.88 -5.84
C GLY A 42 4.29 -4.23 -5.21
N ALA A 43 4.63 -3.50 -4.14
CA ALA A 43 5.88 -3.69 -3.39
C ALA A 43 5.82 -4.82 -2.36
N ILE A 44 4.65 -5.45 -2.14
CA ILE A 44 4.47 -6.41 -1.04
C ILE A 44 5.37 -7.63 -1.19
N ALA A 45 5.63 -8.11 -2.40
CA ALA A 45 6.54 -9.24 -2.62
C ALA A 45 7.99 -8.94 -2.18
N ILE A 46 8.43 -7.69 -2.29
CA ILE A 46 9.74 -7.25 -1.82
C ILE A 46 9.74 -7.11 -0.30
N ILE A 47 8.71 -6.45 0.24
CA ILE A 47 8.56 -6.19 1.67
C ILE A 47 8.47 -7.52 2.44
N GLU A 48 7.64 -8.45 1.98
CA GLU A 48 7.49 -9.79 2.55
C GLU A 48 8.84 -10.51 2.59
N LYS A 49 9.58 -10.51 1.48
CA LYS A 49 10.90 -11.16 1.40
C LYS A 49 11.90 -10.56 2.37
N VAL A 50 11.91 -9.23 2.51
CA VAL A 50 12.82 -8.53 3.44
C VAL A 50 12.44 -8.82 4.88
N ILE A 51 11.15 -8.75 5.23
CA ILE A 51 10.66 -8.98 6.59
C ILE A 51 10.89 -10.43 7.01
N ASN A 52 10.63 -11.39 6.12
CA ASN A 52 10.73 -12.82 6.42
C ASN A 52 12.12 -13.41 6.23
N HIS A 53 13.09 -12.62 5.78
CA HIS A 53 14.45 -13.09 5.57
C HIS A 53 15.08 -13.62 6.87
N GLY A 54 15.37 -14.92 6.90
CA GLY A 54 16.00 -15.57 8.06
C GLY A 54 15.07 -15.83 9.24
N ARG A 55 13.74 -15.68 9.08
CA ARG A 55 12.77 -16.04 10.13
C ARG A 55 12.39 -17.52 10.02
N ASP A 56 12.43 -18.22 11.15
CA ASP A 56 11.92 -19.60 11.24
C ASP A 56 10.39 -19.67 11.14
N SER A 57 9.70 -18.61 11.59
CA SER A 57 8.25 -18.45 11.46
C SER A 57 7.93 -17.20 10.64
N PRO A 58 7.62 -17.36 9.34
CA PRO A 58 7.26 -16.26 8.47
C PRO A 58 5.98 -15.54 8.90
N ILE A 59 5.97 -14.22 8.74
CA ILE A 59 4.80 -13.37 8.88
C ILE A 59 4.02 -13.45 7.56
N PRO A 60 2.75 -13.92 7.59
CA PRO A 60 1.92 -13.99 6.42
C PRO A 60 1.58 -12.59 5.93
N SER A 61 1.68 -12.41 4.62
CA SER A 61 1.31 -11.22 3.88
C SER A 61 0.16 -11.55 2.95
N ILE A 62 -0.93 -10.79 3.01
CA ILE A 62 -2.18 -11.08 2.31
C ILE A 62 -2.52 -9.91 1.39
N LEU A 63 -2.64 -10.19 0.09
CA LEU A 63 -3.06 -9.20 -0.90
C LEU A 63 -4.57 -9.04 -0.94
N THR A 64 -5.03 -7.80 -1.04
CA THR A 64 -6.45 -7.44 -1.16
C THR A 64 -6.64 -6.24 -2.07
N ASP A 65 -7.76 -6.22 -2.78
CA ASP A 65 -8.11 -5.11 -3.68
C ASP A 65 -9.63 -5.10 -3.90
N LEU A 66 -10.15 -3.94 -4.31
CA LEU A 66 -11.53 -3.82 -4.78
C LEU A 66 -11.72 -4.53 -6.12
N HIS A 67 -10.66 -4.60 -6.93
CA HIS A 67 -10.62 -5.29 -8.21
C HIS A 67 -9.45 -6.30 -8.27
N PRO A 68 -9.58 -7.47 -7.62
CA PRO A 68 -8.51 -8.47 -7.53
C PRO A 68 -7.98 -8.92 -8.90
N ASN A 69 -6.66 -8.90 -9.07
CA ASN A 69 -5.99 -9.46 -10.25
C ASN A 69 -5.46 -10.87 -9.93
N LEU A 70 -6.35 -11.86 -10.02
CA LEU A 70 -6.08 -13.22 -9.55
C LEU A 70 -4.94 -13.89 -10.33
N ASP A 71 -4.82 -13.63 -11.63
CA ASP A 71 -3.77 -14.25 -12.46
C ASP A 71 -2.37 -13.88 -11.94
N VAL A 72 -2.15 -12.58 -11.70
CA VAL A 72 -0.88 -12.08 -11.17
C VAL A 72 -0.68 -12.54 -9.73
N TRP A 73 -1.72 -12.54 -8.91
CA TRP A 73 -1.60 -12.91 -7.49
C TRP A 73 -1.34 -14.40 -7.30
N MET A 74 -1.93 -15.27 -8.13
CA MET A 74 -1.64 -16.69 -8.14
C MET A 74 -0.17 -16.95 -8.51
N GLU A 75 0.36 -16.22 -9.50
CA GLU A 75 1.76 -16.29 -9.87
C GLU A 75 2.67 -15.86 -8.70
N LEU A 76 2.37 -14.71 -8.08
CA LEU A 76 3.11 -14.21 -6.92
C LEU A 76 3.10 -15.20 -5.74
N ALA A 77 1.94 -15.69 -5.34
CA ALA A 77 1.78 -16.61 -4.21
C ALA A 77 2.43 -17.98 -4.47
N THR A 78 2.48 -18.42 -5.73
CA THR A 78 3.10 -19.71 -6.08
C THR A 78 4.62 -19.62 -6.21
N HIS A 79 5.13 -18.54 -6.81
CA HIS A 79 6.52 -18.46 -7.23
C HIS A 79 7.44 -17.64 -6.29
N TYR A 80 6.91 -16.70 -5.51
CA TYR A 80 7.74 -15.78 -4.72
C TYR A 80 7.92 -16.20 -3.26
N SER A 81 6.84 -16.50 -2.54
CA SER A 81 6.92 -16.88 -1.14
C SER A 81 5.70 -17.68 -0.68
N ARG A 82 5.93 -18.67 0.18
CA ARG A 82 4.86 -19.44 0.84
C ARG A 82 4.12 -18.65 1.92
N ALA A 83 4.68 -17.52 2.36
CA ALA A 83 4.03 -16.64 3.32
C ALA A 83 3.16 -15.58 2.63
N LEU A 84 3.11 -15.56 1.30
CA LEU A 84 2.26 -14.67 0.52
C LEU A 84 0.97 -15.39 0.12
N SER A 85 -0.17 -14.78 0.41
CA SER A 85 -1.49 -15.27 0.03
C SER A 85 -2.40 -14.10 -0.38
N PHE A 86 -3.64 -14.37 -0.76
CA PHE A 86 -4.56 -13.31 -1.21
C PHE A 86 -6.01 -13.64 -0.89
N ILE A 87 -6.84 -12.58 -0.81
CA ILE A 87 -8.30 -12.69 -0.72
C ILE A 87 -8.87 -12.53 -2.12
N PRO A 88 -9.42 -13.58 -2.74
CA PRO A 88 -9.86 -13.51 -4.14
C PRO A 88 -11.15 -12.69 -4.34
N GLN A 89 -11.87 -12.39 -3.27
CA GLN A 89 -13.07 -11.56 -3.32
C GLN A 89 -12.72 -10.06 -3.27
N PRO A 90 -13.50 -9.19 -3.92
CA PRO A 90 -13.40 -7.75 -3.76
C PRO A 90 -13.43 -7.31 -2.29
N VAL A 91 -12.42 -6.53 -1.89
CA VAL A 91 -12.32 -5.91 -0.57
C VAL A 91 -12.27 -4.40 -0.72
N ASP A 92 -13.26 -3.73 -0.15
CA ASP A 92 -13.26 -2.27 -0.04
C ASP A 92 -12.30 -1.85 1.07
N ALA A 93 -11.26 -1.09 0.72
CA ALA A 93 -10.27 -0.61 1.69
C ALA A 93 -10.87 0.38 2.70
N ALA A 94 -12.06 0.93 2.50
CA ALA A 94 -12.78 1.76 3.48
C ALA A 94 -13.80 0.95 4.31
N ASN A 95 -14.03 -0.32 3.96
CA ASN A 95 -14.91 -1.21 4.69
C ASN A 95 -14.42 -2.67 4.57
N PRO A 96 -13.25 -2.98 5.15
CA PRO A 96 -12.62 -4.28 5.01
C PRO A 96 -13.49 -5.38 5.63
N ARG A 97 -13.60 -6.52 4.93
CA ARG A 97 -14.31 -7.69 5.45
C ARG A 97 -13.53 -8.31 6.61
N TYR A 98 -14.19 -9.14 7.40
CA TYR A 98 -13.59 -9.84 8.55
C TYR A 98 -12.27 -10.58 8.26
N ALA A 99 -12.07 -11.06 7.03
CA ALA A 99 -10.83 -11.70 6.61
C ALA A 99 -9.61 -10.75 6.50
N ALA A 100 -9.82 -9.44 6.59
CA ALA A 100 -8.82 -8.39 6.40
C ALA A 100 -8.73 -7.41 7.59
N ILE A 101 -9.40 -7.69 8.71
CA ILE A 101 -9.38 -6.85 9.92
C ILE A 101 -8.74 -7.58 11.09
N SER A 102 -8.23 -6.81 12.05
CA SER A 102 -7.73 -7.35 13.29
C SER A 102 -8.87 -7.98 14.09
N THR A 103 -8.60 -9.18 14.61
CA THR A 103 -9.48 -9.82 15.57
C THR A 103 -8.95 -9.65 16.98
N THR A 104 -8.07 -8.67 17.25
CA THR A 104 -7.67 -8.31 18.62
C THR A 104 -8.28 -6.99 19.09
N THR A 105 -9.02 -6.30 18.21
CA THR A 105 -9.78 -5.10 18.57
C THR A 105 -11.14 -5.51 19.14
N ARG A 106 -11.49 -4.93 20.30
CA ARG A 106 -12.61 -5.32 21.17
C ARG A 106 -14.01 -5.27 20.52
N GLY A 107 -14.18 -4.61 19.38
CA GLY A 107 -15.46 -4.56 18.64
C GLY A 107 -15.58 -5.56 17.48
N ASP A 108 -14.44 -6.01 16.93
CA ASP A 108 -14.41 -6.79 15.70
C ASP A 108 -14.45 -8.30 15.97
N GLU A 109 -14.00 -8.77 17.13
CA GLU A 109 -14.09 -10.18 17.55
C GLU A 109 -15.54 -10.67 17.66
N GLU A 110 -16.39 -9.90 18.33
CA GLU A 110 -17.80 -10.28 18.57
C GLU A 110 -18.58 -10.29 17.24
N ALA A 111 -18.32 -9.32 16.37
CA ALA A 111 -18.95 -9.21 15.06
C ALA A 111 -18.44 -10.29 14.07
N ALA A 112 -17.13 -10.61 14.11
CA ALA A 112 -16.54 -11.71 13.33
C ALA A 112 -17.11 -13.08 13.77
N SER A 113 -17.21 -13.30 15.08
CA SER A 113 -17.79 -14.53 15.64
C SER A 113 -19.26 -14.70 15.23
N GLN A 114 -20.06 -13.64 15.26
CA GLN A 114 -21.47 -13.68 14.80
C GLN A 114 -21.60 -13.95 13.29
N ALA A 115 -20.62 -13.53 12.50
CA ALA A 115 -20.56 -13.81 11.07
C ALA A 115 -19.95 -15.18 10.73
N GLY A 116 -19.61 -16.00 11.74
CA GLY A 116 -19.08 -17.36 11.57
C GLY A 116 -17.58 -17.42 11.27
N PHE A 117 -16.85 -16.33 11.51
CA PHE A 117 -15.39 -16.29 11.38
C PHE A 117 -14.73 -16.54 12.74
N GLU A 118 -13.79 -17.48 12.78
CA GLU A 118 -12.97 -17.71 13.97
C GLU A 118 -11.80 -16.71 14.00
N SER A 119 -11.67 -15.99 15.12
CA SER A 119 -10.49 -15.17 15.40
C SER A 119 -9.27 -16.08 15.47
N ASN A 120 -8.28 -15.80 14.61
CA ASN A 120 -6.98 -16.49 14.67
C ASN A 120 -6.05 -15.87 15.72
N GLY A 121 -6.53 -14.87 16.47
CA GLY A 121 -5.78 -14.11 17.48
C GLY A 121 -4.56 -13.38 16.94
N ARG A 122 -4.49 -13.15 15.61
CA ARG A 122 -3.40 -12.40 14.99
C ARG A 122 -3.72 -10.91 14.96
N LYS A 123 -2.69 -10.13 15.28
CA LYS A 123 -2.70 -8.68 15.08
C LYS A 123 -2.55 -8.35 13.60
N VAL A 124 -3.25 -7.31 13.14
CA VAL A 124 -3.22 -6.89 11.74
C VAL A 124 -2.38 -5.64 11.57
N PHE A 125 -1.44 -5.72 10.62
CA PHE A 125 -0.70 -4.60 10.08
C PHE A 125 -1.29 -4.24 8.70
N GLY A 126 -2.00 -3.11 8.60
CA GLY A 126 -2.54 -2.61 7.34
C GLY A 126 -1.46 -1.89 6.52
N LEU A 127 -1.07 -2.44 5.38
CA LEU A 127 -0.17 -1.82 4.43
C LEU A 127 -0.96 -1.21 3.28
N PHE A 128 -0.58 -0.02 2.85
CA PHE A 128 -1.14 0.65 1.68
C PHE A 128 -0.01 1.04 0.74
N GLY A 129 0.27 0.19 -0.25
CA GLY A 129 1.30 0.43 -1.27
C GLY A 129 0.72 1.02 -2.55
N GLU A 130 1.14 2.24 -2.93
CA GLU A 130 0.70 2.93 -4.17
C GLU A 130 -0.84 3.03 -4.34
N SER A 131 -1.62 2.90 -3.27
CA SER A 131 -3.08 2.84 -3.32
C SER A 131 -3.74 4.18 -3.01
N PHE A 132 -3.14 5.03 -2.16
CA PHE A 132 -3.72 6.32 -1.76
C PHE A 132 -3.80 7.31 -2.91
N ARG A 133 -2.89 7.23 -3.88
CA ARG A 133 -2.94 8.04 -5.11
C ARG A 133 -4.17 7.80 -5.99
N ARG A 134 -4.91 6.71 -5.77
CA ARG A 134 -6.15 6.37 -6.50
C ARG A 134 -7.41 6.79 -5.74
N PHE A 135 -7.26 7.17 -4.48
CA PHE A 135 -8.37 7.54 -3.60
C PHE A 135 -8.66 9.03 -3.73
N ASP A 136 -9.94 9.38 -3.75
CA ASP A 136 -10.33 10.76 -3.48
C ASP A 136 -10.15 11.09 -1.99
N ASP A 137 -10.09 12.38 -1.67
CA ASP A 137 -9.83 12.85 -0.31
C ASP A 137 -10.86 12.31 0.71
N ALA A 138 -12.13 12.22 0.33
CA ALA A 138 -13.19 11.77 1.22
C ALA A 138 -13.07 10.27 1.51
N TYR A 139 -12.78 9.48 0.47
CA TYR A 139 -12.54 8.06 0.57
C TYR A 139 -11.26 7.77 1.36
N ALA A 140 -10.16 8.47 1.11
CA ALA A 140 -8.91 8.32 1.86
C ALA A 140 -9.09 8.57 3.36
N VAL A 141 -9.86 9.60 3.75
CA VAL A 141 -10.20 9.86 5.15
C VAL A 141 -11.01 8.71 5.76
N ASN A 142 -11.94 8.12 5.01
CA ASN A 142 -12.71 6.97 5.48
C ASN A 142 -11.85 5.71 5.65
N VAL A 143 -10.92 5.47 4.72
CA VAL A 143 -9.92 4.38 4.83
C VAL A 143 -9.09 4.55 6.09
N LEU A 144 -8.59 5.75 6.38
CA LEU A 144 -7.82 6.02 7.60
C LEU A 144 -8.67 5.77 8.85
N LYS A 145 -9.89 6.31 8.92
CA LYS A 145 -10.73 6.13 10.11
C LYS A 145 -11.06 4.66 10.36
N LYS A 146 -11.59 3.98 9.36
CA LYS A 146 -12.14 2.63 9.53
C LYS A 146 -11.04 1.58 9.52
N SER A 147 -10.27 1.55 8.45
CA SER A 147 -9.34 0.44 8.19
C SER A 147 -8.02 0.55 8.92
N THR A 148 -7.71 1.72 9.49
CA THR A 148 -6.47 1.92 10.24
C THR A 148 -6.71 2.17 11.73
N LEU A 149 -7.63 3.07 12.10
CA LEU A 149 -7.84 3.41 13.51
C LEU A 149 -8.82 2.47 14.21
N GLU A 150 -9.82 1.96 13.50
CA GLU A 150 -10.83 1.08 14.08
C GLU A 150 -10.44 -0.40 13.95
N SER A 151 -9.94 -0.83 12.80
CA SER A 151 -9.85 -2.26 12.47
C SER A 151 -8.43 -2.85 12.35
N ALA A 152 -7.37 -2.10 12.69
CA ALA A 152 -5.98 -2.56 12.61
C ALA A 152 -5.17 -2.19 13.85
N ASP A 153 -4.20 -3.03 14.22
CA ASP A 153 -3.29 -2.77 15.36
C ASP A 153 -2.13 -1.85 14.96
N ALA A 154 -1.78 -1.85 13.68
CA ALA A 154 -0.75 -1.00 13.09
C ALA A 154 -1.05 -0.77 11.61
N PHE A 155 -0.51 0.33 11.05
CA PHE A 155 -0.60 0.56 9.61
C PHE A 155 0.63 1.31 9.07
N ALA A 156 0.87 1.18 7.76
CA ALA A 156 1.82 2.00 7.03
C ALA A 156 1.31 2.33 5.63
N ILE A 157 1.59 3.56 5.20
CA ILE A 157 1.31 4.05 3.85
C ILE A 157 2.65 4.25 3.16
N VAL A 158 2.84 3.59 2.03
CA VAL A 158 4.09 3.60 1.26
C VAL A 158 3.77 4.00 -0.18
N GLU A 159 4.10 5.25 -0.51
CA GLU A 159 3.98 5.82 -1.86
C GLU A 159 5.40 6.12 -2.37
N LEU A 160 5.94 5.22 -3.18
CA LEU A 160 7.25 5.31 -3.82
C LEU A 160 7.10 5.77 -5.27
N ARG A 161 7.35 7.05 -5.53
CA ARG A 161 7.60 7.50 -6.92
C ARG A 161 8.91 6.89 -7.46
N GLU A 162 8.89 6.48 -8.73
CA GLU A 162 10.06 5.93 -9.40
C GLU A 162 11.26 6.88 -9.30
N ARG A 163 12.36 6.41 -8.67
CA ARG A 163 13.58 7.20 -8.44
C ARG A 163 14.64 7.00 -9.51
N ARG A 164 14.27 6.53 -10.70
CA ARG A 164 15.22 6.35 -11.79
C ARG A 164 15.42 7.69 -12.49
N LEU A 165 16.66 8.20 -12.47
CA LEU A 165 17.03 9.41 -13.21
C LEU A 165 16.58 9.36 -14.67
N PHE A 166 16.60 8.17 -15.29
CA PHE A 166 16.13 7.97 -16.66
C PHE A 166 14.61 8.15 -16.82
N ALA A 167 13.79 7.84 -15.82
CA ALA A 167 12.36 8.13 -15.86
C ALA A 167 12.10 9.64 -15.82
N LEU A 168 12.83 10.38 -14.97
CA LEU A 168 12.79 11.84 -14.95
C LEU A 168 13.24 12.45 -16.29
N VAL A 169 14.31 11.91 -16.88
CA VAL A 169 14.79 12.36 -18.20
C VAL A 169 13.79 12.04 -19.31
N ALA A 170 13.13 10.89 -19.27
CA ALA A 170 12.12 10.50 -20.25
C ALA A 170 10.89 11.41 -20.19
N GLU A 171 10.37 11.69 -19.00
CA GLU A 171 9.24 12.60 -18.77
C GLU A 171 9.56 14.04 -19.21
N LEU A 172 10.77 14.51 -18.88
CA LEU A 172 11.27 15.79 -19.36
C LEU A 172 11.37 15.78 -20.90
N LEU A 173 11.96 14.73 -21.49
CA LEU A 173 12.14 14.62 -22.94
C LEU A 173 10.80 14.61 -23.68
N GLU A 174 9.80 13.88 -23.18
CA GLU A 174 8.45 13.88 -23.75
C GLU A 174 7.85 15.29 -23.75
N THR A 175 7.96 16.00 -22.63
CA THR A 175 7.52 17.40 -22.50
C THR A 175 8.27 18.32 -23.47
N TRP A 176 9.59 18.16 -23.60
CA TRP A 176 10.42 18.94 -24.53
C TRP A 176 10.07 18.67 -25.99
N LEU A 177 9.85 17.41 -26.37
CA LEU A 177 9.41 17.03 -27.72
C LEU A 177 8.04 17.63 -28.03
N PHE A 178 7.11 17.56 -27.07
CA PHE A 178 5.79 18.18 -27.22
C PHE A 178 5.91 19.67 -27.51
N LEU A 179 6.75 20.42 -26.79
CA LEU A 179 6.96 21.85 -27.02
C LEU A 179 7.58 22.16 -28.39
N ILE A 180 8.56 21.36 -28.85
CA ILE A 180 9.20 21.55 -30.16
C ILE A 180 8.22 21.30 -31.30
N PHE A 181 7.34 20.31 -31.17
CA PHE A 181 6.39 19.94 -32.23
C PHE A 181 5.05 20.69 -32.14
N TRP A 182 4.72 21.30 -30.99
CA TRP A 182 3.51 22.10 -30.79
C TRP A 182 3.50 23.36 -31.66
N ASP A 183 4.62 24.06 -31.76
CA ASP A 183 4.75 25.26 -32.60
C ASP A 183 4.75 24.96 -34.11
N GLY A 184 4.90 23.68 -34.50
CA GLY A 184 4.93 23.24 -35.89
C GLY A 184 3.57 23.14 -36.59
N PHE A 185 2.45 23.16 -35.85
CA PHE A 185 1.10 22.95 -36.42
C PHE A 185 0.18 24.17 -36.35
N GLY A 186 0.67 25.31 -35.86
CA GLY A 186 -0.13 26.52 -35.62
C GLY A 186 -0.14 27.58 -36.73
N LEU A 187 0.68 27.46 -37.79
CA LEU A 187 0.86 28.54 -38.77
C LEU A 187 0.48 28.14 -40.22
N GLN A 188 -0.77 27.71 -40.43
CA GLN A 188 -1.32 27.64 -41.80
C GLN A 188 -2.80 28.05 -41.93
N ARG A 189 -3.31 28.92 -41.05
CA ARG A 189 -4.66 29.52 -41.22
C ARG A 189 -4.66 31.05 -41.19
N THR A 190 -3.90 31.70 -42.07
CA THR A 190 -4.20 33.07 -42.52
C THR A 190 -3.65 33.31 -43.93
N GLY A 191 -4.54 33.41 -44.91
CA GLY A 191 -4.25 33.77 -46.31
C GLY A 191 -4.99 32.84 -47.27
N CYS A 192 -5.94 33.25 -48.11
CA CYS A 192 -6.24 34.55 -48.68
C CYS A 192 -7.76 34.61 -49.00
N ILE A 193 -8.46 35.66 -48.57
CA ILE A 193 -9.73 36.06 -49.20
C ILE A 193 -9.37 37.25 -50.10
N GLY A 194 -9.05 36.95 -51.36
CA GLY A 194 -8.81 37.93 -52.41
C GLY A 194 -10.03 38.05 -53.32
N SER A 195 -10.76 39.15 -53.14
CA SER A 195 -11.49 39.95 -54.13
C SER A 195 -11.94 39.30 -55.45
N SER A 196 -13.26 39.26 -55.67
CA SER A 196 -13.87 39.36 -56.99
C SER A 196 -14.98 40.42 -56.96
N SER A 197 -14.71 41.56 -57.60
CA SER A 197 -15.73 42.50 -58.05
C SER A 197 -15.72 42.50 -59.59
N ILE A 198 -16.94 42.62 -60.14
CA ILE A 198 -17.36 42.67 -61.54
C ILE A 198 -17.69 41.30 -62.16
#